data_AF-A0A3D3R1C9-F1
#
_entry.id   AF-A0A3D3R1C9-F1
#
_cell.length_a   1.000
_cell.length_b   1.000
_cell.length_c   1.000
_cell.angle_alpha   90.00
_cell.angle_beta   90.00
_cell.angle_gamma   90.00
#
_symmetry.space_group_name_H-M   'P 1'
#
loop_
_entity.id
_entity.type
_entity.pdbx_description
1 polymer ?
#
loop_
_entity_poly.entity_id
_entity_poly.type
_entity_poly.pdbx_seq_one_letter_code
_entity_poly.pdbx_strand_id
1 'polypeptide(L)'
;MSGVFLLHGQPVKADKLSDVYTNRPFGKVYQAIRKVEAYLQPVFAEVPGDPTQRQPQAYTTRKAVDQIRELHQQGASVREISEVTGKSRMTVHRHLNQFNGSE
;
A
#
# COMPACT_ATOMS: atom_id res chain seq x y z
N MET A 1 -26.33 -4.99 11.78
CA MET A 1 -27.03 -6.07 11.06
C MET A 1 -25.94 -7.05 10.62
N SER A 2 -25.85 -8.19 11.31
CA SER A 2 -25.22 -9.41 10.81
C SER A 2 -26.09 -9.97 9.69
N GLY A 3 -25.46 -10.48 8.65
CA GLY A 3 -26.13 -11.08 7.52
C GLY A 3 -25.20 -12.09 6.87
N VAL A 4 -25.77 -13.10 6.23
CA VAL A 4 -25.01 -14.00 5.37
C VAL A 4 -24.79 -13.28 4.04
N PHE A 5 -23.53 -13.17 3.65
CA PHE A 5 -23.15 -12.57 2.38
C PHE A 5 -22.74 -13.66 1.40
N LEU A 6 -23.18 -13.51 0.15
CA LEU A 6 -22.68 -14.31 -0.96
C LEU A 6 -21.19 -14.01 -1.18
N LEU A 7 -20.49 -14.90 -1.89
CA LEU A 7 -19.05 -14.77 -2.17
C LEU A 7 -18.66 -13.41 -2.80
N HIS A 8 -19.61 -12.72 -3.43
CA HIS A 8 -19.44 -11.40 -4.05
C HIS A 8 -19.91 -10.22 -3.17
N GLY A 9 -20.05 -10.43 -1.85
CA GLY A 9 -20.37 -9.37 -0.89
C GLY A 9 -21.81 -8.87 -0.91
N GLN A 10 -22.71 -9.56 -1.61
CA GLN A 10 -24.14 -9.22 -1.61
C GLN A 10 -24.87 -9.89 -0.44
N PRO A 11 -25.65 -9.15 0.36
CA PRO A 11 -26.39 -9.73 1.48
C PRO A 11 -27.55 -10.60 0.98
N VAL A 12 -27.72 -11.79 1.57
CA VAL A 12 -28.86 -12.65 1.30
C VAL A 12 -30.11 -12.04 1.95
N LYS A 13 -31.04 -11.53 1.12
CA LYS A 13 -32.24 -10.79 1.56
C LYS A 13 -33.21 -11.62 2.43
N ALA A 14 -33.13 -12.94 2.36
CA ALA A 14 -34.06 -13.85 3.06
C ALA A 14 -33.73 -14.04 4.55
N ASP A 15 -32.53 -13.65 5.00
CA ASP A 15 -32.09 -13.97 6.35
C ASP A 15 -32.41 -12.84 7.35
N LYS A 16 -33.66 -12.86 7.85
CA LYS A 16 -34.12 -11.94 8.91
C LYS A 16 -33.65 -12.35 10.31
N LEU A 17 -33.07 -13.53 10.46
CA LEU A 17 -32.77 -14.14 11.77
C LEU A 17 -31.28 -14.17 12.10
N SER A 18 -30.37 -13.86 11.17
CA SER A 18 -28.91 -13.84 11.44
C SER A 18 -28.57 -12.97 12.65
N ASP A 19 -29.27 -11.87 12.84
CA ASP A 19 -29.10 -10.97 13.98
C ASP A 19 -29.39 -11.60 15.33
N VAL A 20 -30.32 -12.55 15.39
CA VAL A 20 -30.73 -13.24 16.62
C VAL A 20 -29.75 -14.36 16.98
N TYR A 21 -29.21 -15.04 15.97
CA TYR A 21 -28.34 -16.20 16.17
C TYR A 21 -26.84 -15.85 16.14
N THR A 22 -26.48 -14.62 15.80
CA THR A 22 -25.08 -14.18 15.79
C THR A 22 -24.74 -13.47 17.09
N ASN A 23 -23.84 -14.04 17.88
CA ASN A 23 -23.18 -13.27 18.92
C ASN A 23 -22.32 -12.20 18.24
N ARG A 24 -22.48 -10.93 18.63
CA ARG A 24 -21.73 -9.81 18.07
C ARG A 24 -20.60 -9.44 19.01
N PRO A 25 -19.38 -9.98 18.85
CA PRO A 25 -18.28 -9.73 19.75
C PRO A 25 -17.63 -8.37 19.48
N PHE A 26 -18.42 -7.30 19.32
CA PHE A 26 -17.93 -5.96 19.01
C PHE A 26 -16.84 -5.54 19.99
N GLY A 27 -17.02 -5.81 21.29
CA GLY A 27 -16.01 -5.52 22.31
C GLY A 27 -14.66 -6.18 22.02
N LYS A 28 -14.65 -7.46 21.62
CA LYS A 28 -13.40 -8.16 21.26
C LYS A 28 -12.79 -7.61 19.97
N VAL A 29 -13.61 -7.26 18.98
CA VAL A 29 -13.15 -6.65 17.73
C VAL A 29 -12.53 -5.28 17.99
N TYR A 30 -13.17 -4.42 18.79
CA TYR A 30 -12.62 -3.13 19.18
C TYR A 30 -11.30 -3.28 19.95
N GLN A 31 -11.23 -4.22 20.89
CA GLN A 31 -9.98 -4.53 21.59
C GLN A 31 -8.88 -4.98 20.62
N ALA A 32 -9.20 -5.81 19.63
CA ALA A 32 -8.24 -6.23 18.61
C ALA A 32 -7.76 -5.05 17.77
N ILE A 33 -8.67 -4.18 17.31
CA ILE A 33 -8.33 -2.98 16.53
C ILE A 33 -7.38 -2.08 17.34
N ARG A 34 -7.67 -1.83 18.63
CA ARG A 34 -6.80 -1.03 19.50
C ARG A 34 -5.42 -1.64 19.70
N LYS A 35 -5.33 -2.96 19.80
CA LYS A 35 -4.03 -3.66 19.89
C LYS A 35 -3.23 -3.54 18.61
N VAL A 36 -3.88 -3.64 17.45
CA VAL A 36 -3.24 -3.45 16.14
C VAL A 36 -2.76 -2.02 15.97
N GLU A 37 -3.58 -1.04 16.36
CA GLU A 37 -3.20 0.38 16.38
C GLU A 37 -1.93 0.60 17.21
N ALA A 38 -1.90 0.10 18.46
CA ALA A 38 -0.72 0.22 19.33
C ALA A 38 0.53 -0.48 18.75
N TYR A 39 0.36 -1.65 18.13
CA TYR A 39 1.45 -2.38 17.49
C TYR A 39 2.03 -1.63 16.28
N LEU A 40 1.18 -0.93 15.51
CA LEU A 40 1.58 -0.16 14.33
C LEU A 40 2.02 1.28 14.64
N GLN A 41 1.83 1.75 15.87
CA GLN A 41 2.24 3.08 16.33
C GLN A 41 3.68 3.48 15.93
N PRO A 42 4.72 2.64 16.08
CA PRO A 42 6.07 3.01 15.66
C PRO A 42 6.19 3.24 14.14
N VAL A 43 5.44 2.49 13.33
CA VAL A 43 5.42 2.66 11.87
C VAL A 43 4.83 4.01 11.49
N PHE A 44 3.77 4.43 12.18
CA PHE A 44 3.15 5.73 11.93
C PHE A 44 4.00 6.91 12.44
N ALA A 45 4.78 6.71 13.52
CA ALA A 45 5.67 7.74 14.05
C ALA A 45 6.86 8.06 13.12
N GLU A 46 7.31 7.08 12.32
CA GLU A 46 8.45 7.24 11.42
C GLU A 46 8.12 8.04 10.15
N VAL A 47 6.84 8.15 9.78
CA VAL A 47 6.43 8.79 8.52
C VAL A 47 6.19 10.29 8.75
N PRO A 48 6.89 11.20 8.05
CA PRO A 48 6.56 12.61 8.07
C PRO A 48 5.26 12.86 7.27
N GLY A 49 4.16 13.08 7.97
CA GLY A 49 2.87 13.44 7.37
C GLY A 49 1.73 12.50 7.77
N ASP A 50 0.57 12.72 7.15
CA ASP A 50 -0.61 11.89 7.42
C ASP A 50 -0.55 10.59 6.58
N PRO A 51 -0.41 9.42 7.23
CA PRO A 51 -0.26 8.13 6.53
C PRO A 51 -1.54 7.68 5.81
N THR A 52 -2.67 8.37 6.05
CA THR A 52 -3.96 8.05 5.43
C THR A 52 -4.22 8.86 4.15
N GLN A 53 -3.35 9.82 3.82
CA GLN A 53 -3.48 10.60 2.60
C GLN A 53 -3.32 9.72 1.35
N ARG A 54 -4.19 9.99 0.37
CA ARG A 54 -4.19 9.26 -0.89
C ARG A 54 -2.94 9.62 -1.69
N GLN A 55 -1.98 8.69 -1.72
CA GLN A 55 -0.80 8.81 -2.56
C GLN A 55 -1.20 8.72 -4.05
N PRO A 56 -0.57 9.51 -4.94
CA PRO A 56 -0.80 9.39 -6.38
C PRO A 56 -0.43 7.99 -6.87
N GLN A 57 -1.14 7.50 -7.88
CA GLN A 57 -0.91 6.15 -8.40
C GLN A 57 0.50 5.99 -8.95
N ALA A 58 1.27 5.06 -8.38
CA ALA A 58 2.59 4.70 -8.88
C ALA A 58 2.43 3.75 -10.09
N TYR A 59 2.76 4.25 -11.28
CA TYR A 59 2.78 3.44 -12.52
C TYR A 59 4.06 2.60 -12.67
N THR A 60 5.06 2.84 -11.83
CA THR A 60 6.32 2.09 -11.82
C THR A 60 6.38 1.26 -10.54
N THR A 61 6.71 -0.02 -10.66
CA THR A 61 6.81 -0.94 -9.52
C THR A 61 7.99 -0.57 -8.64
N ARG A 62 7.86 -0.76 -7.31
CA ARG A 62 8.94 -0.47 -6.34
C ARG A 62 10.26 -1.16 -6.73
N LYS A 63 10.21 -2.45 -7.07
CA LYS A 63 11.36 -3.21 -7.54
C LYS A 63 12.10 -2.55 -8.71
N ALA A 64 11.38 -1.97 -9.67
CA ALA A 64 12.02 -1.29 -10.80
C ALA A 64 12.65 0.05 -10.38
N VAL A 65 12.04 0.77 -9.44
CA VAL A 65 12.61 2.00 -8.86
C VAL A 65 13.90 1.69 -8.08
N ASP A 66 13.90 0.61 -7.30
CA ASP A 66 15.07 0.16 -6.53
C ASP A 66 16.24 -0.21 -7.46
N GLN A 67 15.95 -0.96 -8.54
CA GLN A 67 16.94 -1.29 -9.56
C GLN A 67 17.52 -0.05 -10.27
N ILE A 68 16.68 0.95 -10.59
CA ILE A 68 17.16 2.21 -11.17
C ILE A 68 18.12 2.92 -10.20
N ARG A 69 17.80 2.92 -8.90
CA ARG A 69 18.65 3.55 -7.88
C ARG A 69 20.00 2.84 -7.74
N GLU A 70 19.99 1.52 -7.61
CA GLU A 70 21.21 0.71 -7.48
C GLU A 70 22.15 0.88 -8.68
N LEU A 71 21.61 0.81 -9.90
CA LEU A 71 22.41 0.97 -11.12
C LEU A 71 22.98 2.39 -11.26
N HIS A 72 22.21 3.41 -10.84
CA HIS A 72 22.70 4.79 -10.83
C HIS A 72 23.84 4.99 -9.81
N GLN A 73 23.73 4.40 -8.61
CA GLN A 73 24.80 4.43 -7.61
C GLN A 73 26.07 3.72 -8.09
N GLN A 74 25.94 2.72 -8.94
CA GLN A 74 27.06 2.03 -9.60
C GLN A 74 27.66 2.83 -10.78
N GLY A 75 27.09 3.99 -11.12
CA GLY A 75 27.58 4.85 -12.19
C GLY A 75 27.13 4.42 -13.60
N ALA A 76 26.17 3.51 -13.72
CA ALA A 76 25.66 3.10 -15.03
C ALA A 76 24.94 4.26 -15.75
N SER A 77 25.07 4.32 -17.06
CA SER A 77 24.44 5.36 -17.86
C SER A 77 22.92 5.17 -17.96
N VAL A 78 22.18 6.26 -18.19
CA VAL A 78 20.71 6.22 -18.36
C VAL A 78 20.28 5.27 -19.47
N ARG A 79 21.12 5.10 -20.50
CA ARG A 79 20.88 4.16 -21.60
C ARG A 79 20.92 2.72 -21.11
N GLU A 80 21.96 2.32 -20.39
CA GLU A 80 22.12 0.96 -19.87
C GLU A 80 21.02 0.64 -18.85
N ILE A 81 20.68 1.59 -17.98
CA ILE A 81 19.58 1.43 -17.01
C ILE A 81 18.25 1.19 -17.74
N SER A 82 17.99 1.93 -18.82
CA SER A 82 16.78 1.78 -19.63
C SER A 82 16.70 0.40 -20.28
N GLU A 83 17.81 -0.09 -20.82
CA GLU A 83 17.90 -1.41 -21.48
C GLU A 83 17.69 -2.55 -20.46
N VAL A 84 18.30 -2.45 -19.27
CA VAL A 84 18.19 -3.48 -18.22
C VAL A 84 16.82 -3.51 -17.55
N THR A 85 16.24 -2.34 -17.25
CA THR A 85 14.94 -2.26 -16.56
C THR A 85 13.74 -2.35 -17.50
N GLY A 86 13.96 -2.28 -18.82
CA GLY A 86 12.91 -2.23 -19.83
C GLY A 86 12.02 -0.98 -19.74
N LYS A 87 12.47 0.06 -19.03
CA LYS A 87 11.76 1.34 -18.87
C LYS A 87 12.27 2.36 -19.87
N SER A 88 11.39 3.28 -20.27
CA SER A 88 11.79 4.39 -21.15
C SER A 88 12.86 5.27 -20.48
N ARG A 89 13.77 5.84 -21.29
CA ARG A 89 14.79 6.78 -20.82
C ARG A 89 14.18 7.96 -20.03
N MET A 90 13.01 8.44 -20.44
CA MET A 90 12.28 9.50 -19.72
C MET A 90 11.82 9.07 -18.31
N THR A 91 11.40 7.81 -18.15
CA THR A 91 11.02 7.27 -16.83
C THR A 91 12.23 7.17 -15.92
N VAL A 92 13.38 6.72 -16.46
CA VAL A 92 14.64 6.68 -15.73
C VAL A 92 15.06 8.09 -15.31
N HIS A 93 15.12 9.06 -16.24
CA HIS A 93 15.43 10.46 -15.92
C HIS A 93 14.54 11.06 -14.84
N ARG A 94 13.22 10.82 -14.88
CA ARG A 94 12.29 11.30 -13.86
C ARG A 94 12.63 10.78 -12.47
N HIS A 95 12.94 9.49 -12.34
CA HIS A 95 13.31 8.91 -11.05
C HIS A 95 14.67 9.40 -10.56
N LEU A 96 15.65 9.59 -11.46
CA LEU A 96 16.95 10.17 -11.11
C LEU A 96 16.82 11.60 -10.59
N ASN A 97 16.04 12.44 -11.27
CA ASN A 97 15.76 13.81 -10.81
C ASN A 97 15.07 13.83 -9.45
N GLN A 98 14.17 12.88 -9.19
CA GLN A 98 13.50 12.76 -7.89
C GLN A 98 14.47 12.36 -6.78
N PHE A 99 15.44 11.47 -7.06
CA PHE A 99 16.48 11.11 -6.08
C PHE A 99 17.43 12.29 -5.80
N ASN A 100 17.92 12.96 -6.84
CA ASN A 100 18.86 14.08 -6.67
C ASN A 100 18.21 15.33 -6.05
N GLY A 101 16.88 15.47 -6.12
CA GLY A 101 16.14 16.55 -5.45
C GLY A 101 15.62 16.20 -4.05
N SER A 102 15.90 14.99 -3.55
CA SER A 102 15.58 14.57 -2.18
C SER A 102 16.81 14.41 -1.27
N GLU A 103 18.00 14.72 -1.79
CA GLU A 103 19.20 15.11 -1.02
C GLU A 103 19.21 16.63 -0.79
#